data_AF-A0A2H0XP15-F1
#
_entry.id   AF-A0A2H0XP15-F1
#
_cell.length_a   1.000
_cell.length_b   1.000
_cell.length_c   1.000
_cell.angle_alpha   90.00
_cell.angle_beta   90.00
_cell.angle_gamma   90.00
#
_symmetry.space_group_name_H-M   'P 1'
#
loop_
_entity.id
_entity.type
_entity.pdbx_description
1 polymer ?
#
loop_
_entity_poly.entity_id
_entity_poly.type
_entity_poly.pdbx_seq_one_letter_code
_entity_poly.pdbx_strand_id
1 'polypeptide(L)' 'EFYDIEDYRNKTEFLAKAYAYQLYFNFKRKNRYKGGKTPVDILKENGSNVSPQVFNLLPVILDDFVHDFISTCL' A
#
# COMPACT_ATOMS: atom_id res chain seq x y z
N GLU A 1 0.19 -3.17 -17.69
CA GLU A 1 0.10 -2.89 -16.24
C GLU A 1 -0.48 -4.05 -15.42
N PHE A 2 -1.73 -4.49 -15.61
CA PHE A 2 -2.34 -5.49 -14.69
C PHE A 2 -1.67 -6.88 -14.71
N TYR A 3 -1.07 -7.28 -15.83
CA TYR A 3 -0.36 -8.56 -15.97
C TYR A 3 1.16 -8.40 -16.05
N ASP A 4 1.68 -7.21 -15.78
CA ASP A 4 3.12 -7.00 -15.76
C ASP A 4 3.65 -7.56 -14.43
N ILE A 5 4.48 -8.59 -14.52
CA ILE A 5 5.11 -9.21 -13.36
C ILE A 5 6.50 -8.61 -13.22
N GLU A 6 6.82 -8.15 -12.02
CA GLU A 6 8.15 -7.67 -11.68
C GLU A 6 8.93 -8.77 -10.95
N ASP A 7 10.15 -9.03 -11.43
CA ASP A 7 11.05 -10.01 -10.82
C ASP A 7 11.68 -9.47 -9.52
N TYR A 8 12.04 -10.36 -8.60
CA TYR A 8 12.68 -10.06 -7.33
C TYR A 8 13.58 -11.21 -6.88
N ARG A 9 14.71 -10.88 -6.25
CA ARG A 9 15.73 -11.86 -5.87
C ARG A 9 15.43 -12.57 -4.56
N ASN A 10 14.69 -11.93 -3.65
CA ASN A 10 14.40 -12.45 -2.31
C ASN A 10 13.23 -11.71 -1.64
N LYS A 11 12.77 -12.23 -0.48
CA LYS A 11 11.67 -11.66 0.34
C LYS A 11 11.91 -10.19 0.69
N THR A 12 13.14 -9.80 1.03
CA THR A 12 13.47 -8.42 1.40
C THR A 12 13.27 -7.46 0.24
N GLU A 13 13.78 -7.81 -0.95
CA GLU A 13 13.58 -7.00 -2.14
C GLU A 13 12.12 -6.93 -2.55
N PHE A 14 11.39 -8.05 -2.48
CA PHE A 14 9.96 -8.09 -2.74
C PHE A 14 9.19 -7.10 -1.86
N LEU A 15 9.41 -7.13 -0.55
CA LEU A 15 8.75 -6.22 0.40
C LEU A 15 9.17 -4.76 0.15
N ALA A 16 10.43 -4.49 -0.16
CA ALA A 16 10.89 -3.14 -0.48
C ALA A 16 10.20 -2.58 -1.74
N LYS A 17 10.07 -3.38 -2.80
CA LYS A 17 9.37 -3.00 -4.03
C LYS A 17 7.88 -2.79 -3.79
N ALA A 18 7.22 -3.69 -3.04
CA ALA A 18 5.82 -3.55 -2.68
C ALA A 18 5.56 -2.26 -1.90
N TYR A 19 6.41 -1.94 -0.92
CA TYR A 19 6.32 -0.70 -0.15
C TYR A 19 6.53 0.54 -1.03
N ALA A 20 7.57 0.54 -1.88
CA ALA A 20 7.83 1.62 -2.81
C ALA A 20 6.66 1.86 -3.76
N TYR A 21 6.05 0.79 -4.28
CA TYR A 21 4.86 0.89 -5.13
C TYR A 21 3.66 1.45 -4.36
N GLN A 22 3.43 1.02 -3.13
CA GLN A 22 2.35 1.55 -2.30
C GLN A 22 2.50 3.06 -2.05
N LEU A 23 3.72 3.52 -1.76
CA LEU A 23 4.03 4.94 -1.63
C LEU A 23 3.80 5.69 -2.95
N TYR A 24 4.29 5.16 -4.06
CA TYR A 24 4.04 5.75 -5.37
C TYR A 24 2.54 5.85 -5.67
N PHE A 25 1.79 4.77 -5.48
CA PHE A 25 0.35 4.72 -5.75
C PHE A 25 -0.42 5.74 -4.89
N ASN A 26 -0.14 5.79 -3.59
CA ASN A 26 -0.89 6.62 -2.66
C ASN A 26 -0.54 8.11 -2.74
N PHE A 27 0.72 8.44 -3.00
CA PHE A 27 1.22 9.82 -2.89
C PHE A 27 1.54 10.48 -4.23
N LYS A 28 1.77 9.71 -5.31
CA LYS A 28 2.33 10.23 -6.56
C LYS A 28 1.52 9.86 -7.81
N ARG A 29 0.93 8.67 -7.87
CA ARG A 29 0.20 8.20 -9.05
C ARG A 29 -1.14 8.93 -9.19
N LYS A 30 -1.21 9.82 -10.18
CA LYS A 30 -2.42 10.57 -10.51
C LYS A 30 -3.40 9.65 -11.24
N ASN A 31 -4.61 9.51 -10.73
CA ASN A 31 -5.64 8.67 -11.35
C ASN A 31 -6.58 9.53 -12.22
N ARG A 32 -6.51 9.38 -13.55
CA ARG A 32 -7.34 10.14 -14.51
C ARG A 32 -8.84 9.94 -14.26
N TYR A 33 -9.28 8.73 -13.90
CA TYR A 33 -10.68 8.43 -13.56
C TYR A 33 -11.13 9.08 -12.25
N LYS A 34 -10.20 9.55 -11.43
CA LYS A 34 -10.46 10.33 -10.20
C LYS A 34 -10.07 11.80 -10.37
N GLY A 35 -10.18 12.34 -11.60
CA GLY A 35 -9.90 13.74 -11.88
C GLY A 35 -8.42 14.11 -11.78
N GLY A 36 -7.52 13.15 -11.99
CA GLY A 36 -6.08 13.37 -11.87
C GLY A 36 -5.63 13.58 -10.43
N LYS A 37 -6.27 12.92 -9.46
CA LYS A 37 -5.94 13.02 -8.04
C LYS A 37 -5.26 11.75 -7.54
N THR A 38 -4.43 11.90 -6.51
CA THR A 38 -3.89 10.78 -5.74
C THR A 38 -4.85 10.41 -4.60
N PRO A 39 -4.77 9.21 -4.01
CA PRO A 39 -5.51 8.89 -2.79
C PRO A 39 -5.34 9.92 -1.67
N VAL A 40 -4.13 10.47 -1.49
CA VAL A 40 -3.86 11.52 -0.49
C VAL A 40 -4.54 12.84 -0.83
N ASP A 41 -4.61 13.22 -2.11
CA ASP A 41 -5.35 14.42 -2.52
C ASP A 41 -6.85 14.26 -2.19
N ILE A 42 -7.41 13.08 -2.47
CA ILE A 42 -8.81 12.77 -2.18
C ILE A 42 -9.08 12.83 -0.67
N LEU A 43 -8.18 12.30 0.17
CA LEU A 43 -8.31 12.36 1.62
C LEU A 43 -8.37 13.82 2.12
N LYS A 44 -7.47 14.68 1.59
CA LYS A 44 -7.40 16.10 1.96
C LYS A 44 -8.65 16.86 1.53
N GLU A 45 -9.15 16.59 0.33
CA GLU A 45 -10.36 17.25 -0.19
C GLU A 45 -11.63 16.87 0.56
N ASN A 46 -11.70 15.65 1.08
CA ASN A 46 -12.84 15.18 1.87
C ASN A 46 -12.92 15.83 3.26
N GLY A 47 -11.98 16.72 3.62
CA GLY A 47 -11.97 17.41 4.92
C GLY A 47 -11.74 16.50 6.11
N SER A 48 -11.17 15.31 5.89
CA SER A 48 -10.90 14.36 6.96
C SER A 48 -9.78 14.87 7.87
N ASN A 49 -9.96 14.75 9.19
CA ASN A 49 -8.88 14.95 10.16
C ASN A 49 -7.90 13.75 10.24
N VAL A 50 -8.06 12.75 9.37
CA VAL A 50 -7.15 11.61 9.30
C VAL A 50 -5.80 12.06 8.76
N SER A 51 -4.76 11.68 9.50
CA SER A 51 -3.37 11.86 9.14
C SER A 51 -3.05 11.15 7.80
N PRO A 52 -2.49 11.83 6.79
CA PRO A 52 -2.09 11.19 5.52
C PRO A 52 -1.10 10.04 5.67
N GLN A 53 -0.44 9.95 6.82
CA GLN A 53 0.46 8.86 7.21
C GLN A 53 -0.25 7.50 7.25
N VAL A 54 -1.58 7.45 7.29
CA VAL A 54 -2.35 6.20 7.13
C VAL A 54 -2.07 5.48 5.80
N PHE A 55 -1.60 6.21 4.79
CA PHE A 55 -1.20 5.63 3.51
C PHE A 55 0.25 5.12 3.46
N ASN A 56 1.01 5.31 4.55
CA ASN A 56 2.40 4.93 4.70
C ASN A 56 2.56 3.65 5.56
N LEU A 57 1.82 2.60 5.19
CA LEU A 57 1.88 1.32 5.89
C LEU A 57 2.96 0.42 5.28
N LEU A 58 3.69 -0.29 6.14
CA LEU A 58 4.61 -1.32 5.67
C LEU A 58 3.78 -2.50 5.10
N PRO A 59 4.25 -3.14 4.02
CA PRO A 59 3.61 -4.33 3.49
C PRO A 59 3.68 -5.45 4.53
N VAL A 60 2.56 -6.13 4.72
CA VAL A 60 2.42 -7.26 5.65
C VAL A 60 2.18 -8.53 4.83
N ILE A 61 2.88 -9.60 5.18
CA ILE A 61 2.60 -10.94 4.63
C ILE A 61 1.42 -11.50 5.40
N LEU A 62 0.29 -11.68 4.72
CA LEU A 62 -0.95 -12.10 5.36
C LEU A 62 -0.85 -13.53 5.93
N ASP A 63 -0.12 -14.41 5.25
CA ASP A 63 0.07 -15.79 5.71
C ASP A 63 0.76 -15.84 7.09
N ASP A 64 1.79 -15.00 7.27
CA ASP A 64 2.50 -14.84 8.55
C ASP A 64 1.53 -14.28 9.62
N PHE A 65 0.72 -13.28 9.26
CA PHE A 65 -0.20 -12.62 10.19
C PHE A 65 -1.36 -13.51 10.67
N VAL A 66 -1.93 -14.31 9.78
CA VAL A 66 -3.05 -15.21 10.11
C VAL A 66 -2.59 -16.33 11.04
N HIS A 67 -1.38 -16.86 10.82
CA HIS A 67 -0.81 -17.89 11.71
C HIS A 67 -0.66 -17.37 13.15
N ASP A 68 -0.14 -16.15 13.32
CA ASP A 68 0.04 -15.53 14.63
C ASP A 68 -1.30 -15.22 15.31
N PHE A 69 -2.29 -14.74 14.55
CA PHE A 69 -3.63 -14.48 15.09
C PHE A 69 -4.30 -15.76 15.59
N ILE A 70 -4.21 -16.85 14.83
CA ILE A 70 -4.80 -18.14 15.22
C ILE A 70 -4.08 -18.75 16.43
N SER A 71 -2.74 -18.69 16.49
CA SER A 71 -1.95 -19.19 17.63
C SER A 71 -2.15 -18.41 18.93
N THR A 72 -2.62 -17.16 18.86
CA THR A 72 -2.80 -16.30 20.05
C THR A 72 -4.23 -16.31 20.56
N CYS A 73 -5.21 -16.72 19.73
CA CYS A 73 -6.64 -16.70 20.06
C CYS A 73 -7.24 -18.08 20.33
N LEU A 74 -6.50 -19.17 20.12
CA LEU A 74 -6.85 -20.55 20.48
C LEU A 74 -5.84 -21.11 21.48
#